data_AF-A0A078MFD8-F1
#
_entry.id   AF-A0A078MFD8-F1
#
_cell.length_a   1.000
_cell.length_b   1.000
_cell.length_c   1.000
_cell.angle_alpha   90.00
_cell.angle_beta   90.00
_cell.angle_gamma   90.00
#
_symmetry.space_group_name_H-M   'P 1'
#
loop_
_entity.id
_entity.type
_entity.pdbx_description
1 polymer ?
#
loop_
_entity_poly.entity_id
_entity_poly.type
_entity_poly.pdbx_seq_one_letter_code
_entity_poly.pdbx_strand_id
1 'polypeptide(L)'
;MSTHEVNRRYRAFKALHQFQQDEEYGEHFKPSLYPVFHEAVSLSSVKDWLGWDEQQGQFVNEDELHKFYSLISPSRIEEGDGEVSDVPPKINSYGQVRELRVILPNPDAFDSLINHHESSIDEAIAIAKQPEMARHWIRNVSAAKRALEDMSIRIIKEISDGDIAELESLKNLIDERLNDIQELRDR
;
A
#
# COMPACT_ATOMS: atom_id res chain seq x y z
N MET A 1 7.25 -8.20 33.78
CA MET A 1 6.47 -8.39 32.53
C MET A 1 5.01 -8.16 32.85
N SER A 2 4.30 -7.34 32.05
CA SER A 2 2.85 -7.12 32.21
C SER A 2 2.07 -8.29 31.63
N THR A 3 0.88 -8.57 32.15
CA THR A 3 -0.08 -9.54 31.58
C THR A 3 -0.35 -9.28 30.10
N HIS A 4 -0.38 -8.01 29.67
CA HIS A 4 -0.54 -7.65 28.26
C HIS A 4 0.63 -8.13 27.38
N GLU A 5 1.86 -8.00 27.87
CA GLU A 5 3.06 -8.44 27.13
C GLU A 5 3.13 -9.98 27.06
N VAL A 6 2.74 -10.67 28.14
CA VAL A 6 2.67 -12.14 28.14
C VAL A 6 1.65 -12.63 27.11
N ASN A 7 0.45 -12.05 27.10
CA ASN A 7 -0.59 -12.39 26.12
C ASN A 7 -0.12 -12.08 24.69
N ARG A 8 0.55 -10.95 24.45
CA ARG A 8 1.08 -10.60 23.13
C ARG A 8 2.09 -11.62 22.62
N ARG A 9 3.03 -12.05 23.46
CA ARG A 9 4.01 -13.10 23.10
C ARG A 9 3.35 -14.43 22.82
N TYR A 10 2.34 -14.80 23.61
CA TYR A 10 1.56 -16.01 23.39
C TYR A 10 0.84 -15.99 22.03
N ARG A 11 0.18 -14.87 21.70
CA ARG A 11 -0.49 -14.67 20.40
C ARG A 11 0.51 -14.72 19.23
N ALA A 12 1.67 -14.08 19.39
CA ALA A 12 2.72 -14.10 18.39
C ALA A 12 3.23 -15.52 18.11
N PHE A 13 3.42 -16.31 19.18
CA PHE A 13 3.80 -17.71 19.07
C PHE A 13 2.73 -18.54 18.34
N LYS A 14 1.45 -18.33 18.68
CA LYS A 14 0.33 -19.00 18.01
C LYS A 14 0.23 -18.64 16.53
N ALA A 15 0.36 -17.37 16.18
CA ALA A 15 0.35 -16.90 14.80
C ALA A 15 1.53 -17.47 13.98
N LEU A 16 2.72 -17.51 14.58
CA LEU A 16 3.89 -18.11 13.95
C LEU A 16 3.73 -19.64 13.78
N HIS A 17 3.11 -20.32 14.74
CA HIS A 17 2.79 -21.74 14.63
C HIS A 17 1.74 -21.99 13.53
N GLN A 18 0.75 -21.11 13.38
CA GLN A 18 -0.21 -21.17 12.28
C GLN A 18 0.51 -21.09 10.92
N PHE A 19 1.44 -20.16 10.75
CA PHE A 19 2.27 -20.07 9.53
C PHE A 19 3.09 -21.33 9.28
N GLN A 20 3.69 -21.91 10.32
CA GLN A 20 4.44 -23.17 10.20
C GLN A 20 3.58 -24.34 9.69
N GLN A 21 2.29 -24.32 10.00
CA GLN A 21 1.33 -25.38 9.63
C GLN A 21 0.64 -25.12 8.28
N ASP A 22 0.87 -23.97 7.66
CA ASP A 22 0.30 -23.65 6.35
C ASP A 22 0.91 -24.55 5.26
N GLU A 23 0.06 -25.10 4.40
CA GLU A 23 0.48 -26.08 3.39
C GLU A 23 1.34 -25.44 2.28
N GLU A 24 1.12 -24.16 1.98
CA GLU A 24 1.79 -23.43 0.89
C GLU A 24 3.05 -22.72 1.38
N TYR A 25 2.97 -22.06 2.54
CA TYR A 25 4.05 -21.19 3.04
C TYR A 25 4.85 -21.79 4.21
N GLY A 26 4.39 -22.90 4.80
CA GLY A 26 5.01 -23.48 5.99
C GLY A 26 6.48 -23.89 5.82
N GLU A 27 6.90 -24.22 4.59
CA GLU A 27 8.31 -24.53 4.29
C GLU A 27 9.25 -23.32 4.48
N HIS A 28 8.72 -22.10 4.41
CA HIS A 28 9.48 -20.86 4.62
C HIS A 28 9.59 -20.47 6.10
N PHE A 29 9.05 -21.30 7.01
CA PHE A 29 9.15 -21.09 8.45
C PHE A 29 10.59 -20.90 8.92
N LYS A 30 10.81 -19.80 9.64
CA LYS A 30 12.06 -19.50 10.34
C LYS A 30 11.75 -18.89 11.70
N PRO A 31 12.48 -19.25 12.78
CA PRO A 31 12.34 -18.60 14.09
C PRO A 31 12.55 -17.08 14.04
N SER A 32 13.32 -16.58 13.06
CA SER A 32 13.53 -15.15 12.81
C SER A 32 12.27 -14.39 12.38
N LEU A 33 11.18 -15.07 12.01
CA LEU A 33 9.88 -14.45 11.72
C LEU A 33 9.10 -14.12 13.00
N TYR A 34 9.51 -14.59 14.17
CA TYR A 34 8.82 -14.29 15.43
C TYR A 34 8.57 -12.78 15.64
N PRO A 35 9.56 -11.87 15.45
CA PRO A 35 9.34 -10.43 15.59
C PRO A 35 8.29 -9.88 14.62
N VAL A 36 8.19 -10.44 13.40
CA VAL A 36 7.20 -10.06 12.38
C VAL A 36 5.79 -10.37 12.90
N PHE A 37 5.54 -11.60 13.34
CA PHE A 37 4.24 -11.98 13.92
C PHE A 37 3.93 -11.27 15.23
N HIS A 38 4.94 -11.03 16.06
CA HIS A 38 4.79 -10.28 17.31
C HIS A 38 4.35 -8.83 17.10
N GLU A 39 4.78 -8.21 15.99
CA GLU A 39 4.29 -6.91 15.59
C GLU A 39 2.90 -7.01 14.96
N ALA A 40 2.65 -7.98 14.08
CA ALA A 40 1.35 -8.17 13.42
C ALA A 40 0.19 -8.29 14.41
N VAL A 41 0.32 -9.14 15.45
CA VAL A 41 -0.72 -9.32 16.48
C VAL A 41 -0.87 -8.14 17.43
N SER A 42 -0.01 -7.12 17.32
CA SER A 42 -0.06 -5.91 18.15
C SER A 42 -0.75 -4.73 17.48
N LEU A 43 -0.78 -4.72 16.15
CA LEU A 43 -1.38 -3.66 15.37
C LEU A 43 -2.84 -4.00 15.14
N SER A 44 -3.75 -3.11 15.56
CA SER A 44 -5.19 -3.31 15.33
C SER A 44 -5.50 -3.44 13.84
N SER A 45 -4.94 -2.56 13.00
CA SER A 45 -5.14 -2.59 11.55
C SER A 45 -4.77 -3.93 10.91
N VAL A 46 -3.67 -4.56 11.36
CA VAL A 46 -3.23 -5.86 10.83
C VAL A 46 -4.11 -6.98 11.38
N LYS A 47 -4.46 -6.95 12.67
CA LYS A 47 -5.39 -7.91 13.25
C LYS A 47 -6.77 -7.87 12.59
N ASP A 48 -7.28 -6.69 12.30
CA ASP A 48 -8.59 -6.51 11.67
C ASP A 48 -8.56 -7.02 10.22
N TRP A 49 -7.48 -6.71 9.50
CA TRP A 49 -7.23 -7.18 8.13
C TRP A 49 -7.16 -8.72 8.05
N LEU A 50 -6.38 -9.35 8.92
CA LEU A 50 -6.17 -10.80 8.95
C LEU A 50 -7.25 -11.57 9.72
N GLY A 51 -8.19 -10.87 10.35
CA GLY A 51 -9.23 -11.47 11.17
C GLY A 51 -8.67 -12.24 12.36
N TRP A 52 -7.94 -11.60 13.27
CA TRP A 52 -7.47 -12.26 14.49
C TRP A 52 -8.64 -12.66 15.41
N ASP A 53 -8.85 -13.95 15.60
CA ASP A 53 -9.81 -14.52 16.55
C ASP A 53 -9.14 -14.69 17.93
N GLU A 54 -9.60 -13.93 18.92
CA GLU A 54 -9.06 -13.96 20.28
C GLU A 54 -9.39 -15.25 21.05
N GLN A 55 -10.46 -15.97 20.69
CA GLN A 55 -10.84 -17.22 21.34
C GLN A 55 -10.02 -18.39 20.80
N GLN A 56 -9.84 -18.45 19.49
CA GLN A 56 -9.09 -19.50 18.80
C GLN A 56 -7.57 -19.23 18.83
N GLY A 57 -7.19 -17.97 18.98
CA GLY A 57 -5.81 -17.51 18.96
C GLY A 57 -5.16 -17.73 17.60
N GLN A 58 -5.88 -17.40 16.51
CA GLN A 58 -5.42 -17.56 15.13
C GLN A 58 -6.06 -16.52 14.21
N PHE A 59 -5.45 -16.30 13.05
CA PHE A 59 -6.05 -15.52 11.97
C PHE A 59 -7.09 -16.38 11.22
N VAL A 60 -8.28 -15.83 10.97
CA VAL A 60 -9.38 -16.59 10.32
C VAL A 60 -9.72 -16.10 8.92
N ASN A 61 -9.12 -14.99 8.46
CA ASN A 61 -9.30 -14.50 7.10
C ASN A 61 -8.22 -15.09 6.17
N GLU A 62 -8.45 -16.30 5.66
CA GLU A 62 -7.47 -17.07 4.89
C GLU A 62 -6.96 -16.32 3.65
N ASP A 63 -7.85 -15.68 2.88
CA ASP A 63 -7.47 -14.94 1.68
C ASP A 63 -6.47 -13.81 1.96
N GLU A 64 -6.69 -13.06 3.04
CA GLU A 64 -5.78 -11.98 3.44
C GLU A 64 -4.53 -12.50 4.17
N LEU A 65 -4.66 -13.64 4.84
CA LEU A 65 -3.53 -14.30 5.49
C LEU A 65 -2.51 -14.81 4.47
N HIS A 66 -2.97 -15.41 3.38
CA HIS A 66 -2.11 -15.85 2.27
C HIS A 66 -1.41 -14.68 1.59
N LYS A 67 -2.10 -13.55 1.41
CA LYS A 67 -1.43 -12.30 0.96
C LYS A 67 -0.37 -11.84 1.95
N PHE A 68 -0.60 -11.91 3.25
CA PHE A 68 0.44 -11.58 4.23
C PHE A 68 1.62 -12.56 4.17
N TYR A 69 1.35 -13.85 3.99
CA TYR A 69 2.38 -14.89 3.89
C TYR A 69 3.25 -14.73 2.65
N SER A 70 2.67 -14.37 1.51
CA SER A 70 3.42 -14.07 0.29
C SER A 70 4.34 -12.86 0.44
N LEU A 71 4.00 -11.88 1.29
CA LEU A 71 4.87 -10.73 1.58
C LEU A 71 6.09 -11.08 2.44
N ILE A 72 5.97 -12.05 3.34
CA ILE A 72 7.04 -12.43 4.29
C ILE A 72 7.85 -13.65 3.84
N SER A 73 7.45 -14.26 2.72
CA SER A 73 8.08 -15.43 2.13
C SER A 73 8.80 -15.07 0.83
N PRO A 74 9.89 -15.78 0.48
CA PRO A 74 10.46 -15.68 -0.86
C PRO A 74 9.46 -16.23 -1.88
N SER A 75 9.52 -15.75 -3.12
CA SER A 75 8.72 -16.27 -4.23
C SER A 75 9.59 -16.51 -5.45
N ARG A 76 9.08 -17.28 -6.42
CA ARG A 76 9.75 -17.53 -7.70
C ARG A 76 8.90 -16.97 -8.82
N ILE A 77 9.53 -16.18 -9.68
CA ILE A 77 8.88 -15.62 -10.86
C ILE A 77 9.54 -16.16 -12.12
N GLU A 78 8.73 -16.52 -13.10
CA GLU A 78 9.19 -16.82 -14.45
C GLU A 78 9.33 -15.51 -15.24
N GLU A 79 10.54 -15.21 -15.67
CA GLU A 79 10.84 -14.11 -16.56
C GLU A 79 10.55 -14.47 -18.03
N GLY A 80 10.51 -13.47 -18.91
CA GLY A 80 10.06 -13.60 -20.30
C GLY A 80 10.80 -14.63 -21.16
N ASP A 81 11.98 -15.08 -20.73
CA ASP A 81 12.81 -16.07 -21.43
C ASP A 81 12.76 -17.47 -20.78
N GLY A 82 11.84 -17.70 -19.85
CA GLY A 82 11.71 -18.96 -19.09
C GLY A 82 12.76 -19.12 -17.98
N GLU A 83 13.48 -18.03 -17.65
CA GLU A 83 14.38 -17.96 -16.51
C GLU A 83 13.57 -17.79 -15.23
N VAL A 84 13.88 -18.56 -14.19
CA VAL A 84 13.19 -18.48 -12.89
C VAL A 84 14.08 -17.73 -11.91
N SER A 85 13.60 -16.57 -11.48
CA SER A 85 14.29 -15.72 -10.50
C SER A 85 13.68 -15.88 -9.11
N ASP A 86 14.54 -16.07 -8.11
CA ASP A 86 14.14 -16.04 -6.69
C ASP A 86 13.98 -14.57 -6.26
N VAL A 87 12.77 -14.20 -5.84
CA VAL A 87 12.43 -12.89 -5.29
C VAL A 87 12.46 -12.96 -3.77
N PRO A 88 13.21 -12.07 -3.09
CA PRO A 88 13.23 -12.04 -1.64
C PRO A 88 11.87 -11.57 -1.06
N PRO A 89 11.57 -11.87 0.21
CA PRO A 89 10.40 -11.34 0.89
C PRO A 89 10.36 -9.80 0.84
N LYS A 90 9.17 -9.25 0.59
CA LYS A 90 8.92 -7.81 0.63
C LYS A 90 8.92 -7.25 2.06
N ILE A 91 8.59 -8.10 3.04
CA ILE A 91 8.58 -7.79 4.47
C ILE A 91 9.50 -8.76 5.18
N ASN A 92 10.61 -8.25 5.71
CA ASN A 92 11.61 -9.04 6.43
C ASN A 92 11.86 -8.55 7.86
N SER A 93 11.18 -7.49 8.30
CA SER A 93 11.37 -6.89 9.62
C SER A 93 10.06 -6.47 10.28
N TYR A 94 10.05 -6.45 11.61
CA TYR A 94 8.93 -5.92 12.38
C TYR A 94 8.68 -4.42 12.08
N GLY A 95 9.71 -3.65 11.71
CA GLY A 95 9.57 -2.25 11.33
C GLY A 95 8.70 -2.09 10.10
N GLN A 96 8.93 -2.92 9.08
CA GLN A 96 8.11 -2.95 7.86
C GLN A 96 6.66 -3.38 8.13
N VAL A 97 6.44 -4.31 9.07
CA VAL A 97 5.07 -4.67 9.51
C VAL A 97 4.32 -3.46 10.09
N ARG A 98 5.01 -2.54 10.79
CA ARG A 98 4.37 -1.31 11.30
C ARG A 98 3.85 -0.40 10.20
N GLU A 99 4.55 -0.34 9.07
CA GLU A 99 4.15 0.50 7.95
C GLU A 99 2.86 0.00 7.30
N LEU A 100 2.46 -1.27 7.51
CA LEU A 100 1.14 -1.76 7.11
C LEU A 100 -0.01 -0.92 7.70
N ARG A 101 0.19 -0.27 8.86
CA ARG A 101 -0.81 0.63 9.44
C ARG A 101 -1.18 1.80 8.51
N VAL A 102 -0.24 2.28 7.70
CA VAL A 102 -0.49 3.37 6.74
C VAL A 102 -0.76 2.87 5.32
N ILE A 103 -0.30 1.65 4.99
CA ILE A 103 -0.52 1.03 3.68
C ILE A 103 -1.93 0.45 3.57
N LEU A 104 -2.38 -0.36 4.54
CA LEU A 104 -3.70 -1.03 4.51
C LEU A 104 -4.90 -0.10 4.26
N PRO A 105 -5.00 1.10 4.86
CA PRO A 105 -6.12 2.01 4.57
C PRO A 105 -6.03 2.70 3.21
N ASN A 106 -4.93 2.53 2.45
CA ASN A 106 -4.71 3.15 1.15
C ASN A 106 -4.71 2.10 0.04
N PRO A 107 -5.78 2.02 -0.78
CA PRO A 107 -5.90 1.04 -1.84
C PRO A 107 -4.74 1.04 -2.83
N ASP A 108 -4.24 2.21 -3.25
CA ASP A 108 -3.16 2.30 -4.24
C ASP A 108 -1.83 1.77 -3.67
N ALA A 109 -1.55 2.06 -2.40
CA ALA A 109 -0.34 1.55 -1.74
C ALA A 109 -0.43 0.04 -1.49
N PHE A 110 -1.61 -0.44 -1.08
CA PHE A 110 -1.84 -1.86 -0.86
C PHE A 110 -1.77 -2.65 -2.17
N ASP A 111 -2.37 -2.14 -3.25
CA ASP A 111 -2.33 -2.74 -4.58
C ASP A 111 -0.89 -2.84 -5.11
N SER A 112 -0.11 -1.76 -5.02
CA SER A 112 1.31 -1.77 -5.35
C SER A 112 2.09 -2.81 -4.54
N LEU A 113 1.79 -2.96 -3.25
CA LEU A 113 2.48 -3.94 -2.40
C LEU A 113 2.13 -5.39 -2.76
N ILE A 114 0.87 -5.69 -3.04
CA ILE A 114 0.38 -7.07 -3.26
C ILE A 114 0.57 -7.54 -4.70
N ASN A 115 0.21 -6.72 -5.69
CA ASN A 115 0.02 -7.18 -7.07
C ASN A 115 1.24 -6.96 -7.99
N HIS A 116 2.25 -6.18 -7.56
CA HIS A 116 3.42 -5.86 -8.37
C HIS A 116 4.67 -6.55 -7.82
N HIS A 117 5.12 -7.66 -8.41
CA HIS A 117 6.24 -8.46 -7.88
C HIS A 117 7.55 -7.66 -7.75
N GLU A 118 7.81 -6.73 -8.67
CA GLU A 118 8.99 -5.84 -8.63
C GLU A 118 8.89 -4.76 -7.54
N SER A 119 7.68 -4.42 -7.08
CA SER A 119 7.48 -3.34 -6.13
C SER A 119 7.92 -3.70 -4.73
N SER A 120 8.78 -2.83 -4.18
CA SER A 120 9.25 -2.88 -2.82
C SER A 120 8.22 -2.34 -1.82
N ILE A 121 8.38 -2.68 -0.53
CA ILE A 121 7.59 -2.04 0.52
C ILE A 121 7.87 -0.53 0.61
N ASP A 122 9.07 -0.08 0.28
CA ASP A 122 9.44 1.34 0.34
C ASP A 122 8.65 2.16 -0.69
N GLU A 123 8.37 1.60 -1.87
CA GLU A 123 7.45 2.21 -2.85
C GLU A 123 6.02 2.32 -2.29
N ALA A 124 5.49 1.23 -1.72
CA ALA A 124 4.15 1.24 -1.11
C ALA A 124 4.06 2.29 0.02
N ILE A 125 5.13 2.44 0.81
CA ILE A 125 5.25 3.47 1.86
C ILE A 125 5.25 4.88 1.24
N ALA A 126 6.01 5.08 0.17
CA ALA A 126 6.08 6.36 -0.54
C ALA A 126 4.69 6.73 -1.09
N ILE A 127 4.00 5.79 -1.73
CA ILE A 127 2.61 5.94 -2.16
C ILE A 127 1.77 6.31 -0.93
N ALA A 128 1.80 5.52 0.15
CA ALA A 128 1.03 5.75 1.39
C ALA A 128 1.23 7.12 2.05
N LYS A 129 2.39 7.75 1.87
CA LYS A 129 2.72 9.06 2.43
C LYS A 129 2.44 10.23 1.48
N GLN A 130 2.19 9.98 0.19
CA GLN A 130 1.75 11.02 -0.72
C GLN A 130 0.39 11.61 -0.29
N PRO A 131 0.19 12.93 -0.37
CA PRO A 131 -1.11 13.53 -0.13
C PRO A 131 -2.18 12.91 -1.04
N GLU A 132 -3.37 12.61 -0.51
CA GLU A 132 -4.50 12.04 -1.28
C GLU A 132 -4.82 12.87 -2.54
N MET A 133 -4.77 14.19 -2.41
CA MET A 133 -4.92 15.15 -3.52
C MET A 133 -3.85 15.00 -4.61
N ALA A 134 -2.62 14.67 -4.22
CA ALA A 134 -1.51 14.45 -5.14
C ALA A 134 -1.59 13.08 -5.84
N ARG A 135 -2.31 12.09 -5.29
CA ARG A 135 -2.53 10.80 -5.97
C ARG A 135 -3.64 10.86 -7.00
N HIS A 136 -4.72 11.59 -6.69
CA HIS A 136 -5.89 11.72 -7.56
C HIS A 136 -5.87 12.97 -8.44
N TRP A 137 -4.72 13.65 -8.56
CA TRP A 137 -4.58 14.89 -9.30
C TRP A 137 -5.12 14.77 -10.73
N ILE A 138 -4.84 13.65 -11.43
CA ILE A 138 -5.31 13.45 -12.80
C ILE A 138 -6.83 13.30 -12.89
N ARG A 139 -7.46 12.68 -11.88
CA ARG A 139 -8.92 12.56 -11.78
C ARG A 139 -9.54 13.92 -11.51
N ASN A 140 -8.91 14.73 -10.65
CA ASN A 140 -9.36 16.08 -10.34
C ASN A 140 -9.22 17.01 -11.55
N VAL A 141 -8.11 16.93 -12.30
CA VAL A 141 -7.93 17.64 -13.57
C VAL A 141 -8.96 17.20 -14.60
N SER A 142 -9.25 15.91 -14.69
CA SER A 142 -10.29 15.39 -15.60
C SER A 142 -11.69 15.89 -15.22
N ALA A 143 -12.01 15.96 -13.93
CA ALA A 143 -13.27 16.51 -13.44
C ALA A 143 -13.37 18.02 -13.72
N ALA A 144 -12.30 18.78 -13.45
CA ALA A 144 -12.22 20.20 -13.76
C ALA A 144 -12.38 20.47 -15.26
N LYS A 145 -11.70 19.68 -16.11
CA LYS A 145 -11.83 19.75 -17.57
C LYS A 145 -13.28 19.55 -18.01
N ARG A 146 -13.96 18.50 -17.52
CA ARG A 146 -15.38 18.26 -17.84
C ARG A 146 -16.26 19.41 -17.41
N ALA A 147 -16.04 19.96 -16.21
CA ALA A 147 -16.81 21.10 -15.73
C ALA A 147 -16.64 22.35 -16.61
N LEU A 148 -15.44 22.57 -17.17
CA LEU A 148 -15.19 23.64 -18.14
C LEU A 148 -15.80 23.36 -19.51
N GLU A 149 -15.78 22.11 -19.98
CA GLU A 149 -16.39 21.69 -21.24
C GLU A 149 -17.92 21.79 -21.23
N ASP A 150 -18.55 21.45 -20.10
CA ASP A 150 -20.01 21.50 -19.90
C ASP A 150 -20.53 22.91 -19.61
N MET A 151 -19.64 23.91 -19.55
CA MET A 151 -20.01 25.27 -19.20
C MET A 151 -20.88 25.92 -20.28
N SER A 152 -22.08 26.34 -19.91
CA SER A 152 -22.98 27.03 -20.84
C SER A 152 -22.49 28.44 -21.16
N ILE A 153 -22.87 28.95 -22.35
CA ILE A 153 -22.58 30.33 -22.81
C ILE A 153 -23.07 31.39 -21.80
N ARG A 154 -24.12 31.08 -21.03
CA ARG A 154 -24.63 31.98 -19.99
C ARG A 154 -23.66 32.10 -18.82
N ILE A 155 -23.08 30.99 -18.35
CA ILE A 155 -22.10 30.98 -17.27
C ILE A 155 -20.83 31.70 -17.71
N ILE A 156 -20.38 31.48 -18.95
CA ILE A 156 -19.19 32.16 -19.51
C ILE A 156 -19.35 33.69 -19.49
N LYS A 157 -20.57 34.21 -19.69
CA LYS A 157 -20.85 35.65 -19.64
C LYS A 157 -20.95 36.21 -18.22
N GLU A 158 -21.19 35.35 -17.23
CA GLU A 158 -21.35 35.70 -15.82
C GLU A 158 -20.08 35.43 -14.98
N ILE A 159 -19.01 34.90 -15.62
CA ILE A 159 -17.69 34.71 -15.03
C ILE A 159 -17.14 36.06 -14.52
N SER A 160 -16.64 36.06 -13.29
CA SER A 160 -16.03 37.25 -12.69
C SER A 160 -14.56 37.39 -13.07
N ASP A 161 -14.00 38.60 -12.93
CA ASP A 161 -12.56 38.84 -13.12
C ASP A 161 -11.70 37.97 -12.18
N GLY A 162 -12.22 37.61 -11.00
CA GLY A 162 -11.57 36.69 -10.07
C GLY A 162 -11.52 35.25 -10.60
N ASP A 163 -12.60 34.78 -11.23
CA ASP A 163 -12.64 33.45 -11.85
C ASP A 163 -11.71 33.38 -13.06
N ILE A 164 -11.62 34.46 -13.85
CA ILE A 164 -10.66 34.58 -14.97
C ILE A 164 -9.23 34.49 -14.43
N ALA A 165 -8.90 35.24 -13.38
CA ALA A 165 -7.57 35.20 -12.77
C ALA A 165 -7.21 33.81 -12.24
N GLU A 166 -8.17 33.07 -11.67
CA GLU A 166 -7.96 31.69 -11.22
C GLU A 166 -7.69 30.74 -12.40
N LEU A 167 -8.43 30.87 -13.50
CA LEU A 167 -8.20 30.09 -14.73
C LEU A 167 -6.83 30.39 -15.36
N GLU A 168 -6.42 31.66 -15.37
CA GLU A 168 -5.09 32.06 -15.83
C GLU A 168 -3.98 31.51 -14.92
N SER A 169 -4.18 31.53 -13.60
CA SER A 169 -3.26 30.92 -12.64
C SER A 169 -3.11 29.42 -12.86
N LEU A 170 -4.23 28.71 -13.04
CA LEU A 170 -4.24 27.28 -13.35
C LEU A 170 -3.52 26.97 -14.66
N LYS A 171 -3.75 27.76 -15.71
CA LYS A 171 -3.07 27.61 -17.00
C LYS A 171 -1.55 27.72 -16.83
N ASN A 172 -1.08 28.77 -16.15
CA ASN A 172 0.35 28.99 -15.94
C ASN A 172 0.99 27.84 -15.15
N LEU A 173 0.30 27.34 -14.11
CA LEU A 173 0.78 26.21 -13.32
C LEU A 173 0.88 24.91 -14.15
N ILE A 174 -0.07 24.67 -15.04
CA ILE A 174 -0.03 23.52 -15.96
C ILE A 174 1.17 23.64 -16.90
N ASP A 175 1.39 24.83 -17.48
CA ASP A 175 2.52 25.07 -18.38
C ASP A 175 3.86 24.87 -17.66
N GLU A 176 4.01 25.35 -16.42
CA GLU A 176 5.20 25.10 -15.58
C GLU A 176 5.43 23.60 -15.35
N ARG A 177 4.41 22.84 -14.93
CA ARG A 177 4.56 21.40 -14.65
C ARG A 177 4.86 20.58 -15.90
N LEU A 178 4.34 20.97 -17.06
CA LEU A 178 4.66 20.31 -18.33
C LEU A 178 6.13 20.53 -18.71
N ASN A 179 6.66 21.72 -18.48
CA ASN A 179 8.09 22.02 -18.71
C ASN A 179 8.96 21.20 -17.75
N ASP A 180 8.64 21.18 -16.45
CA ASP A 180 9.35 20.38 -15.44
C ASP A 180 9.45 18.90 -15.85
N ILE A 181 8.34 18.31 -16.33
CA ILE A 181 8.29 16.91 -16.77
C ILE A 181 9.16 16.67 -18.01
N GLN A 182 9.18 17.59 -18.97
CA GLN A 182 10.02 17.48 -20.15
C GLN A 182 11.51 17.53 -19.78
N GLU A 183 11.91 18.49 -18.94
CA GLU A 183 13.30 18.63 -18.48
C GLU A 183 13.79 17.41 -17.69
N LEU A 184 12.90 16.76 -16.92
CA LEU A 184 13.24 15.58 -16.14
C LEU A 184 13.29 14.29 -16.97
N ARG A 185 12.58 14.22 -18.10
CA ARG A 185 12.53 13.04 -18.97
C ARG A 185 13.65 13.02 -20.02
N ASP A 186 14.20 14.19 -20.35
CA ASP A 186 15.31 14.33 -21.30
C ASP A 186 16.71 14.20 -20.62
N ARG A 187 16.75 13.88 -19.32
CA ARG A 187 17.97 13.55 -18.54
C ARG A 187 18.09 12.06 -18.30
#